data_AF-A0A6J7KWX6-F1
#
_entry.id   AF-A0A6J7KWX6-F1
#
_cell.length_a   1.000
_cell.length_b   1.000
_cell.length_c   1.000
_cell.angle_alpha   90.00
_cell.angle_beta   90.00
_cell.angle_gamma   90.00
#
_symmetry.space_group_name_H-M   'P 1'
#
loop_
_entity.id
_entity.type
_entity.pdbx_description
1 polymer ?
#
loop_
_entity_poly.entity_id
_entity_poly.type
_entity_poly.pdbx_seq_one_letter_code
_entity_poly.pdbx_strand_id
1 'polypeptide(L)'
;MASQVDVLEAGEASVLAALAALDENVRGQQAAMVEARRQAESSRLEAEQAEADATETGRQLDRLRARMTDYAVAAYVSPPDEELFRQFEAASAQQDANRRAFLDLRSGNDLDLIDQLRATKRRLEEQLARAREARANAESQLAAAEAALGSLTAAQTEQHRFADQVRARLDERLSEAQYLSRLDASFAAQISAEESKLAEAVSKVPVNPPTGGGSGSGSGSGSGGGTTTPPVTAPPITPTPGLVTVGGITVATSIGNQLRQLLAAASAAGINLGGYGYRDINAQIQLRRQNCGTSDYAIWYMPADGCRPPTARPGYSMHERGLAIDFQANGSFINSRSNPGFIWLAANAGRFGFINLPSEPWHWSVSGS
;
A
#
# COMPACT_ATOMS: atom_id res chain seq x y z
N MET A 1 -14.13 1.53 6.21
CA MET A 1 -15.32 2.14 5.58
C MET A 1 -15.34 1.86 4.07
N ALA A 2 -14.36 2.31 3.27
CA ALA A 2 -14.33 1.99 1.82
C ALA A 2 -13.96 0.53 1.50
N SER A 3 -12.99 -0.06 2.21
CA SER A 3 -12.55 -1.46 2.05
C SER A 3 -13.47 -2.52 2.63
N GLN A 4 -14.55 -2.11 3.30
CA GLN A 4 -15.54 -3.02 3.88
C GLN A 4 -16.73 -3.26 2.94
N VAL A 5 -16.74 -2.60 1.78
CA VAL A 5 -17.74 -2.83 0.75
C VAL A 5 -17.55 -4.26 0.23
N ASP A 6 -18.58 -5.10 0.39
CA ASP A 6 -18.61 -6.40 -0.25
C ASP A 6 -18.73 -6.18 -1.76
N VAL A 7 -17.64 -6.46 -2.49
CA VAL A 7 -17.55 -6.22 -3.92
C VAL A 7 -18.53 -7.08 -4.71
N LEU A 8 -18.91 -8.26 -4.22
CA LEU A 8 -19.82 -9.18 -4.90
C LEU A 8 -21.28 -8.76 -4.72
N GLU A 9 -21.63 -8.19 -3.57
CA GLU A 9 -23.00 -7.78 -3.26
C GLU A 9 -23.31 -6.31 -3.61
N ALA A 10 -22.31 -5.44 -3.57
CA ALA A 10 -22.51 -4.01 -3.74
C ALA A 10 -22.85 -3.63 -5.19
N GLY A 11 -23.75 -2.66 -5.37
CA GLY A 11 -24.03 -2.08 -6.69
C GLY A 11 -22.82 -1.33 -7.28
N GLU A 12 -22.81 -1.16 -8.61
CA GLU A 12 -21.74 -0.47 -9.37
C GLU A 12 -21.30 0.85 -8.71
N ALA A 13 -22.26 1.72 -8.38
CA ALA A 13 -21.98 3.04 -7.81
C ALA A 13 -21.24 2.98 -6.46
N SER A 14 -21.53 1.97 -5.63
CA SER A 14 -20.86 1.79 -4.33
C SER A 14 -19.42 1.32 -4.51
N VAL A 15 -19.18 0.42 -5.48
CA VAL A 15 -17.83 -0.06 -5.79
C VAL A 15 -16.98 1.07 -6.40
N LEU A 16 -17.56 1.88 -7.31
CA LEU A 16 -16.90 3.06 -7.86
C LEU A 16 -16.54 4.08 -6.78
N ALA A 17 -17.47 4.36 -5.85
CA ALA A 17 -17.22 5.27 -4.74
C ALA A 17 -16.10 4.74 -3.82
N ALA A 18 -16.06 3.43 -3.55
CA ALA A 18 -15.01 2.81 -2.76
C ALA A 18 -13.63 2.91 -3.45
N LEU A 19 -13.53 2.63 -4.76
CA LEU A 19 -12.29 2.81 -5.53
C LEU A 19 -11.80 4.27 -5.47
N ALA A 20 -12.70 5.23 -5.65
CA ALA A 20 -12.36 6.66 -5.58
C ALA A 20 -11.88 7.08 -4.18
N ALA A 21 -12.52 6.58 -3.11
CA ALA A 21 -12.11 6.86 -1.74
C ALA A 21 -10.73 6.25 -1.41
N LEU A 22 -10.44 5.04 -1.92
CA LEU A 22 -9.14 4.41 -1.74
C LEU A 22 -8.03 5.15 -2.51
N ASP A 23 -8.31 5.63 -3.73
CA ASP A 23 -7.38 6.50 -4.48
C ASP A 23 -7.06 7.80 -3.74
N GLU A 24 -8.09 8.49 -3.23
CA GLU A 24 -7.91 9.72 -2.43
C GLU A 24 -7.08 9.44 -1.17
N ASN A 25 -7.33 8.32 -0.48
CA ASN A 25 -6.53 7.93 0.68
C ASN A 25 -5.05 7.74 0.30
N VAL A 26 -4.75 6.98 -0.77
CA VAL A 26 -3.37 6.77 -1.23
C VAL A 26 -2.70 8.09 -1.58
N ARG A 27 -3.39 9.01 -2.28
CA ARG A 27 -2.87 10.35 -2.59
C ARG A 27 -2.61 11.17 -1.32
N GLY A 28 -3.50 11.11 -0.34
CA GLY A 28 -3.33 11.75 0.96
C GLY A 28 -2.10 11.23 1.71
N GLN A 29 -1.93 9.91 1.79
CA GLN A 29 -0.76 9.29 2.42
C GLN A 29 0.55 9.61 1.67
N GLN A 30 0.51 9.68 0.34
CA GLN A 30 1.67 10.06 -0.47
C GLN A 30 2.11 11.50 -0.17
N ALA A 31 1.16 12.43 -0.07
CA ALA A 31 1.44 13.81 0.29
C ALA A 31 2.01 13.93 1.71
N ALA A 32 1.43 13.20 2.67
CA ALA A 32 1.92 13.15 4.05
C ALA A 32 3.35 12.61 4.14
N MET A 33 3.69 11.55 3.39
CA MET A 33 5.04 11.00 3.35
C MET A 33 6.05 12.00 2.78
N VAL A 34 5.71 12.70 1.70
CA VAL A 34 6.59 13.73 1.11
C VAL A 34 6.86 14.85 2.10
N GLU A 35 5.84 15.33 2.79
CA GLU A 35 5.98 16.40 3.79
C GLU A 35 6.81 15.93 5.01
N ALA A 36 6.53 14.73 5.54
CA ALA A 36 7.29 14.18 6.66
C ALA A 36 8.78 14.00 6.30
N ARG A 37 9.08 13.56 5.08
CA ARG A 37 10.47 13.44 4.60
C ARG A 37 11.16 14.80 4.51
N ARG A 38 10.45 15.83 4.03
CA ARG A 38 10.97 17.21 3.95
C ARG A 38 11.28 17.76 5.36
N GLN A 39 10.40 17.51 6.32
CA GLN A 39 10.61 17.92 7.72
C GLN A 39 11.81 17.19 8.35
N ALA A 40 11.94 15.87 8.12
CA ALA A 40 13.08 15.09 8.60
C ALA A 40 14.41 15.61 8.02
N GLU A 41 14.45 15.95 6.74
CA GLU A 41 15.65 16.52 6.11
C GLU A 41 15.99 17.91 6.67
N SER A 42 14.99 18.78 6.85
CA SER A 42 15.18 20.11 7.46
C SER A 42 15.74 20.00 8.88
N SER A 43 15.14 19.17 9.73
CA SER A 43 15.59 19.00 11.12
C SER A 43 16.97 18.33 11.21
N ARG A 44 17.31 17.43 10.27
CA ARG A 44 18.67 16.88 10.19
C ARG A 44 19.70 17.98 9.92
N LEU A 45 19.44 18.86 8.95
CA LEU A 45 20.36 19.97 8.63
C LEU A 45 20.51 20.94 9.79
N GLU A 46 19.43 21.22 10.52
CA GLU A 46 19.47 22.05 11.74
C GLU A 46 20.33 21.41 12.84
N ALA A 47 20.21 20.10 13.05
CA ALA A 47 21.04 19.36 14.00
C ALA A 47 22.53 19.39 13.61
N GLU A 48 22.85 19.13 12.34
CA GLU A 48 24.20 19.20 11.80
C GLU A 48 24.82 20.60 12.00
N GLN A 49 24.05 21.66 11.73
CA GLN A 49 24.51 23.04 11.94
C GLN A 49 24.74 23.35 13.42
N ALA A 50 23.83 22.94 14.31
CA ALA A 50 23.97 23.16 15.75
C ALA A 50 25.19 22.44 16.34
N GLU A 51 25.48 21.23 15.87
CA GLU A 51 26.68 20.48 16.23
C GLU A 51 27.97 21.14 15.70
N ALA A 52 27.95 21.67 14.48
CA ALA A 52 29.06 22.42 13.90
C ALA A 52 29.38 23.70 14.69
N ASP A 53 28.35 24.46 15.07
CA ASP A 53 28.47 25.69 15.86
C ASP A 53 29.07 25.42 17.25
N ALA A 54 28.61 24.35 17.91
CA ALA A 54 29.16 23.90 19.18
C ALA A 54 30.62 23.48 19.04
N THR A 55 30.95 22.75 17.98
CA THR A 55 32.32 22.30 17.71
C THR A 55 33.26 23.49 17.49
N GLU A 56 32.86 24.48 16.71
CA GLU A 56 33.68 25.68 16.46
C GLU A 56 33.89 26.49 17.75
N THR A 57 32.84 26.68 18.55
CA THR A 57 32.97 27.40 19.83
C THR A 57 33.83 26.61 20.84
N GLY A 58 33.79 25.27 20.79
CA GLY A 58 34.71 24.42 21.53
C GLY A 58 36.18 24.68 21.18
N ARG A 59 36.51 24.76 19.89
CA ARG A 59 37.87 25.11 19.43
C ARG A 59 38.27 26.52 19.90
N GLN A 60 37.35 27.48 19.89
CA GLN A 60 37.61 28.84 20.38
C GLN A 60 37.91 28.85 21.89
N LEU A 61 37.15 28.07 22.67
CA LEU A 61 37.39 27.90 24.10
C LEU A 61 38.77 27.32 24.37
N ASP A 62 39.19 26.31 23.60
CA ASP A 62 40.51 25.68 23.77
C ASP A 62 41.66 26.65 23.42
N ARG A 63 41.50 27.48 22.38
CA ARG A 63 42.46 28.56 22.07
C ARG A 63 42.54 29.61 23.17
N LEU A 64 41.41 29.97 23.80
CA LEU A 64 41.39 30.90 24.93
C LEU A 64 42.06 30.28 26.17
N ARG A 65 41.82 28.99 26.44
CA ARG A 65 42.46 28.25 27.54
C ARG A 65 43.97 28.18 27.36
N ALA A 66 44.45 27.88 26.15
CA ALA A 66 45.88 27.87 25.85
C ALA A 66 46.54 29.23 26.14
N ARG A 67 45.93 30.34 25.68
CA ARG A 67 46.41 31.70 25.97
C ARG A 67 46.46 32.02 27.46
N MET A 68 45.46 31.56 28.23
CA MET A 68 45.43 31.73 29.68
C MET A 68 46.53 30.93 30.38
N THR A 69 46.80 29.71 29.91
CA THR A 69 47.92 28.88 30.40
C THR A 69 49.26 29.54 30.10
N ASP A 70 49.49 30.01 28.88
CA ASP A 70 50.73 30.70 28.49
C ASP A 70 50.97 31.94 29.35
N TYR A 71 49.91 32.72 29.60
CA TYR A 71 49.96 33.86 30.50
C TYR A 71 50.35 33.45 31.93
N ALA A 72 49.69 32.44 32.50
CA ALA A 72 49.95 31.98 33.86
C ALA A 72 51.38 31.44 34.02
N VAL A 73 51.89 30.72 33.03
CA VAL A 73 53.27 30.24 32.98
C VAL A 73 54.24 31.42 32.94
N ALA A 74 54.02 32.41 32.07
CA ALA A 74 54.88 33.58 31.97
C ALA A 74 54.93 34.39 33.28
N ALA A 75 53.78 34.58 33.94
CA ALA A 75 53.70 35.27 35.23
C ALA A 75 54.42 34.51 36.37
N TYR A 76 54.44 33.17 36.33
CA TYR A 76 55.14 32.34 37.30
C TYR A 76 56.66 32.28 37.06
N VAL A 77 57.08 32.12 35.80
CA VAL A 77 58.51 32.00 35.40
C VAL A 77 59.24 33.34 35.53
N SER A 78 58.56 34.46 35.28
CA SER A 78 59.10 35.80 35.48
C SER A 78 58.14 36.60 36.38
N PRO A 79 58.23 36.39 37.71
CA PRO A 79 57.42 37.14 38.66
C PRO A 79 57.64 38.64 38.44
N PRO A 80 56.58 39.47 38.44
CA PRO A 80 56.71 40.92 38.24
C PRO A 80 57.74 41.56 39.20
N ASP A 81 57.90 40.94 40.36
CA ASP A 81 58.66 41.39 41.53
C ASP A 81 60.17 41.44 41.28
N GLU A 82 60.73 40.53 40.48
CA GLU A 82 62.17 40.52 40.17
C GLU A 82 62.58 41.59 39.13
N GLU A 83 61.69 41.93 38.21
CA GLU A 83 61.86 43.02 37.24
C GLU A 83 61.59 44.38 37.90
N LEU A 84 60.63 44.43 38.83
CA LEU A 84 60.34 45.57 39.70
C LEU A 84 61.58 45.98 40.50
N PHE A 85 62.25 45.04 41.19
CA PHE A 85 63.45 45.33 41.98
C PHE A 85 64.66 45.77 41.15
N ARG A 86 64.83 45.25 39.92
CA ARG A 86 65.94 45.64 39.01
C ARG A 86 65.77 47.00 38.33
N GLN A 87 64.57 47.58 38.32
CA GLN A 87 64.28 48.86 37.64
C GLN A 87 63.96 50.03 38.58
N PHE A 88 63.89 49.82 39.90
CA PHE A 88 63.74 50.90 40.89
C PHE A 88 64.95 51.87 40.94
N GLU A 89 66.06 51.57 40.24
CA GLU A 89 67.27 52.38 40.24
C GLU A 89 67.26 53.61 39.30
N ALA A 90 66.25 53.77 38.42
CA ALA A 90 66.16 54.95 37.55
C ALA A 90 64.72 55.50 37.46
N ALA A 91 64.44 56.62 38.12
CA ALA A 91 63.10 57.22 38.18
C ALA A 91 63.06 58.63 37.57
N SER A 92 62.21 58.81 36.55
CA SER A 92 61.67 60.12 36.15
C SER A 92 60.14 60.07 36.19
N ALA A 93 59.48 61.18 36.55
CA ALA A 93 58.01 61.24 36.69
C ALA A 93 57.25 60.84 35.40
N GLN A 94 57.84 61.05 34.23
CA GLN A 94 57.28 60.65 32.94
C GLN A 94 57.30 59.12 32.74
N GLN A 95 58.35 58.45 33.22
CA GLN A 95 58.46 56.99 33.14
C GLN A 95 57.45 56.30 34.06
N ASP A 96 57.18 56.86 35.24
CA ASP A 96 56.15 56.36 36.16
C ASP A 96 54.72 56.47 35.60
N ALA A 97 54.40 57.58 34.91
CA ALA A 97 53.10 57.75 34.27
C ALA A 97 52.89 56.74 33.13
N ASN A 98 53.90 56.54 32.28
CA ASN A 98 53.86 55.52 31.22
C ASN A 98 53.72 54.11 31.80
N ARG A 99 54.43 53.81 32.89
CA ARG A 99 54.37 52.51 33.59
C ARG A 99 52.98 52.20 34.12
N ARG A 100 52.33 53.16 34.79
CA ARG A 100 50.95 52.99 35.29
C ARG A 100 49.97 52.72 34.14
N ALA A 101 50.09 53.45 33.04
CA ALA A 101 49.28 53.21 31.85
C ALA A 101 49.50 51.80 31.24
N PHE A 102 50.73 51.29 31.19
CA PHE A 102 51.01 49.93 30.72
C PHE A 102 50.51 48.83 31.67
N LEU A 103 50.60 49.04 32.99
CA LEU A 103 50.06 48.10 33.98
C LEU A 103 48.53 48.05 33.95
N ASP A 104 47.88 49.21 33.80
CA ASP A 104 46.42 49.29 33.63
C ASP A 104 45.97 48.63 32.33
N LEU A 105 46.70 48.84 31.22
CA LEU A 105 46.42 48.22 29.93
C LEU A 105 46.62 46.69 29.98
N ARG A 106 47.64 46.21 30.70
CA ARG A 106 47.87 44.78 30.92
C ARG A 106 46.78 44.16 31.81
N SER A 107 46.45 44.77 32.94
CA SER A 107 45.40 44.30 33.84
C SER A 107 44.02 44.30 33.17
N GLY A 108 43.74 45.28 32.29
CA GLY A 108 42.52 45.31 31.47
C GLY A 108 42.46 44.13 30.50
N ASN A 109 43.54 43.89 29.75
CA ASN A 109 43.62 42.76 28.81
C ASN A 109 43.46 41.39 29.52
N ASP A 110 43.94 41.26 30.75
CA ASP A 110 43.85 40.01 31.53
C ASP A 110 42.42 39.74 32.04
N LEU A 111 41.72 40.79 32.51
CA LEU A 111 40.31 40.69 32.88
C LEU A 111 39.44 40.35 31.66
N ASP A 112 39.74 40.94 30.49
CA ASP A 112 39.07 40.65 29.23
C ASP A 112 39.21 39.18 28.81
N LEU A 113 40.37 38.56 29.02
CA LEU A 113 40.58 37.14 28.69
C LEU A 113 39.74 36.21 29.58
N ILE A 114 39.65 36.49 30.88
CA ILE A 114 38.84 35.72 31.83
C ILE A 114 37.36 35.83 31.49
N ASP A 115 36.89 37.04 31.17
CA ASP A 115 35.49 37.27 30.82
C ASP A 115 35.15 36.63 29.46
N GLN A 116 36.05 36.69 28.48
CA GLN A 116 35.91 35.95 27.22
C GLN A 116 35.87 34.43 27.42
N LEU A 117 36.68 33.88 28.32
CA LEU A 117 36.64 32.45 28.68
C LEU A 117 35.28 32.07 29.28
N ARG A 118 34.79 32.84 30.26
CA ARG A 118 33.49 32.60 30.90
C ARG A 118 32.33 32.75 29.91
N ALA A 119 32.37 33.76 29.05
CA ALA A 119 31.36 33.97 28.01
C ALA A 119 31.35 32.83 26.98
N THR A 120 32.52 32.44 26.46
CA THR A 120 32.66 31.35 25.50
C THR A 120 32.24 30.00 26.09
N LYS A 121 32.57 29.74 27.36
CA LYS A 121 32.12 28.53 28.06
C LYS A 121 30.59 28.45 28.15
N ARG A 122 29.93 29.54 28.60
CA ARG A 122 28.46 29.60 28.67
C ARG A 122 27.81 29.43 27.30
N ARG A 123 28.36 30.10 26.27
CA ARG A 123 27.90 29.94 24.89
C ARG A 123 28.01 28.50 24.39
N LEU A 124 29.12 27.81 24.69
CA LEU A 124 29.30 26.42 24.34
C LEU A 124 28.30 25.52 25.05
N GLU A 125 28.05 25.72 26.35
CA GLU A 125 27.06 24.98 27.12
C GLU A 125 25.65 25.12 26.50
N GLU A 126 25.27 26.34 26.14
CA GLU A 126 23.99 26.62 25.44
C GLU A 126 23.93 25.97 24.05
N GLN A 127 25.00 26.04 23.26
CA GLN A 127 25.05 25.41 21.93
C GLN A 127 24.99 23.89 22.00
N LEU A 128 25.65 23.27 22.99
CA LEU A 128 25.56 21.83 23.22
C LEU A 128 24.14 21.41 23.62
N ALA A 129 23.45 22.21 24.43
CA ALA A 129 22.04 21.97 24.75
C ALA A 129 21.16 22.06 23.50
N ARG A 130 21.32 23.11 22.68
CA ARG A 130 20.62 23.28 21.41
C ARG A 130 20.90 22.14 20.43
N ALA A 131 22.15 21.68 20.32
CA ALA A 131 22.53 20.57 19.45
C ALA A 131 21.85 19.26 19.87
N ARG A 132 21.78 18.97 21.18
CA ARG A 132 21.07 17.79 21.69
C ARG A 132 19.57 17.86 21.40
N GLU A 133 18.95 19.02 21.59
CA GLU A 133 17.54 19.24 21.27
C GLU A 133 17.26 19.11 19.78
N ALA A 134 18.06 19.75 18.93
CA ALA A 134 17.95 19.66 17.47
C ALA A 134 18.12 18.21 16.99
N ARG A 135 19.06 17.47 17.56
CA ARG A 135 19.23 16.04 17.26
C ARG A 135 18.01 15.21 17.68
N ALA A 136 17.49 15.40 18.89
CA ALA A 136 16.29 14.69 19.34
C ALA A 136 15.08 15.00 18.44
N ASN A 137 14.94 16.25 17.99
CA ASN A 137 13.92 16.65 17.03
C ASN A 137 14.13 15.96 15.67
N ALA A 138 15.37 15.91 15.17
CA ALA A 138 15.69 15.20 13.92
C ALA A 138 15.37 13.70 13.99
N GLU A 139 15.69 13.04 15.11
CA GLU A 139 15.36 11.63 15.37
C GLU A 139 13.83 11.42 15.39
N SER A 140 13.08 12.33 16.04
CA SER A 140 11.62 12.30 16.05
C SER A 140 11.01 12.48 14.65
N GLN A 141 11.56 13.39 13.84
CA GLN A 141 11.07 13.64 12.48
C GLN A 141 11.40 12.49 11.54
N LEU A 142 12.54 11.83 11.73
CA LEU A 142 12.88 10.61 11.01
C LEU A 142 11.86 9.49 11.32
N ALA A 143 11.55 9.26 12.60
CA ALA A 143 10.55 8.28 13.00
C ALA A 143 9.15 8.61 12.43
N ALA A 144 8.77 9.90 12.37
CA ALA A 144 7.53 10.34 11.74
C ALA A 144 7.50 10.04 10.23
N ALA A 145 8.62 10.25 9.52
CA ALA A 145 8.75 9.93 8.10
C ALA A 145 8.65 8.41 7.84
N GLU A 146 9.26 7.57 8.69
CA GLU A 146 9.13 6.11 8.62
C GLU A 146 7.69 5.65 8.87
N ALA A 147 7.00 6.23 9.87
CA ALA A 147 5.59 5.95 10.13
C ALA A 147 4.68 6.37 8.95
N ALA A 148 4.97 7.50 8.31
CA ALA A 148 4.25 7.96 7.12
C ALA A 148 4.47 7.00 5.93
N LEU A 149 5.69 6.49 5.75
CA LEU A 149 5.97 5.45 4.75
C LEU A 149 5.18 4.17 5.02
N GLY A 150 5.16 3.69 6.27
CA GLY A 150 4.38 2.51 6.66
C GLY A 150 2.88 2.70 6.39
N SER A 151 2.35 3.90 6.66
CA SER A 151 0.95 4.25 6.39
C SER A 151 0.61 4.26 4.90
N LEU A 152 1.51 4.81 4.06
CA LEU A 152 1.38 4.78 2.60
C LEU A 152 1.39 3.33 2.06
N THR A 153 2.31 2.48 2.53
CA THR A 153 2.37 1.07 2.13
C THR A 153 1.11 0.31 2.53
N ALA A 154 0.57 0.57 3.73
CA ALA A 154 -0.70 -0.02 4.16
C ALA A 154 -1.87 0.41 3.26
N ALA A 155 -1.98 1.71 2.94
CA ALA A 155 -3.01 2.23 2.05
C ALA A 155 -2.93 1.66 0.63
N GLN A 156 -1.72 1.54 0.07
CA GLN A 156 -1.51 0.90 -1.23
C GLN A 156 -1.91 -0.58 -1.21
N THR A 157 -1.54 -1.31 -0.15
CA THR A 157 -1.91 -2.72 0.02
C THR A 157 -3.43 -2.90 0.09
N GLU A 158 -4.13 -2.01 0.78
CA GLU A 158 -5.59 -1.99 0.85
C GLU A 158 -6.23 -1.69 -0.51
N GLN A 159 -5.71 -0.70 -1.25
CA GLN A 159 -6.16 -0.37 -2.61
C GLN A 159 -5.99 -1.55 -3.57
N HIS A 160 -4.82 -2.21 -3.56
CA HIS A 160 -4.56 -3.38 -4.40
C HIS A 160 -5.49 -4.55 -4.07
N ARG A 161 -5.69 -4.86 -2.78
CA ARG A 161 -6.60 -5.93 -2.36
C ARG A 161 -8.03 -5.69 -2.87
N PHE A 162 -8.52 -4.46 -2.75
CA PHE A 162 -9.85 -4.11 -3.22
C PHE A 162 -9.95 -4.17 -4.75
N ALA A 163 -8.92 -3.68 -5.45
CA ALA A 163 -8.84 -3.78 -6.92
C ALA A 163 -8.86 -5.24 -7.40
N ASP A 164 -8.18 -6.15 -6.70
CA ASP A 164 -8.18 -7.57 -7.02
C ASP A 164 -9.55 -8.22 -6.81
N GLN A 165 -10.29 -7.81 -5.77
CA GLN A 165 -11.69 -8.22 -5.58
C GLN A 165 -12.59 -7.72 -6.72
N VAL A 166 -12.41 -6.48 -7.17
CA VAL A 166 -13.14 -5.93 -8.33
C VAL A 166 -12.80 -6.71 -9.60
N ARG A 167 -11.54 -7.04 -9.83
CA ARG A 167 -11.13 -7.86 -10.99
C ARG A 167 -11.72 -9.27 -10.96
N ALA A 168 -11.79 -9.90 -9.79
CA ALA A 168 -12.44 -11.20 -9.64
C ALA A 168 -13.93 -11.12 -10.01
N ARG A 169 -14.64 -10.08 -9.54
CA ARG A 169 -16.01 -9.81 -9.95
C ARG A 169 -16.14 -9.59 -11.45
N LEU A 170 -15.24 -8.82 -12.07
CA LEU A 170 -15.24 -8.60 -13.52
C LEU A 170 -15.13 -9.93 -14.28
N ASP A 171 -14.28 -10.85 -13.83
CA ASP A 171 -14.15 -12.17 -14.45
C ASP A 171 -15.44 -12.99 -14.36
N GLU A 172 -16.11 -12.97 -13.21
CA GLU A 172 -17.38 -13.66 -13.00
C GLU A 172 -18.51 -13.07 -13.87
N ARG A 173 -18.73 -11.76 -13.73
CA ARG A 173 -19.86 -11.04 -14.35
C ARG A 173 -19.73 -10.90 -15.87
N LEU A 174 -18.53 -10.68 -16.39
CA LEU A 174 -18.33 -10.61 -17.84
C LEU A 174 -18.43 -11.99 -18.51
N SER A 175 -17.98 -13.05 -17.84
CA SER A 175 -18.17 -14.42 -18.34
C SER A 175 -19.67 -14.75 -18.41
N GLU A 176 -20.43 -14.37 -17.37
CA GLU A 176 -21.88 -14.50 -17.34
C GLU A 176 -22.57 -13.73 -18.46
N ALA A 177 -22.30 -12.43 -18.60
CA ALA A 177 -22.90 -11.59 -19.64
C ALA A 177 -22.68 -12.18 -21.04
N GLN A 178 -21.48 -12.71 -21.32
CA GLN A 178 -21.17 -13.35 -22.60
C GLN A 178 -22.05 -14.57 -22.87
N TYR A 179 -22.39 -15.35 -21.84
CA TYR A 179 -23.32 -16.46 -21.99
C TYR A 179 -24.76 -15.99 -22.17
N LEU A 180 -25.22 -15.09 -21.29
CA LEU A 180 -26.56 -14.52 -21.31
C LEU A 180 -26.90 -13.85 -22.63
N SER A 181 -25.91 -13.35 -23.37
CA SER A 181 -26.12 -12.72 -24.68
C SER A 181 -26.87 -13.63 -25.68
N ARG A 182 -26.81 -14.96 -25.51
CA ARG A 182 -27.54 -15.93 -26.33
C ARG A 182 -29.03 -16.06 -25.97
N LEU A 183 -29.40 -15.63 -24.77
CA LEU A 183 -30.74 -15.74 -24.20
C LEU A 183 -31.45 -14.38 -24.20
N ASP A 184 -30.76 -13.37 -23.67
CA ASP A 184 -31.20 -11.99 -23.61
C ASP A 184 -30.00 -11.06 -23.91
N ALA A 185 -29.89 -10.69 -25.18
CA ALA A 185 -28.84 -9.79 -25.65
C ALA A 185 -28.92 -8.40 -25.00
N SER A 186 -30.12 -7.93 -24.64
CA SER A 186 -30.31 -6.59 -24.05
C SER A 186 -29.79 -6.56 -22.62
N PHE A 187 -30.11 -7.60 -21.84
CA PHE A 187 -29.68 -7.72 -20.47
C PHE A 187 -28.17 -7.98 -20.37
N ALA A 188 -27.62 -8.84 -21.23
CA ALA A 188 -26.18 -9.05 -21.34
C ALA A 188 -25.42 -7.76 -21.68
N ALA A 189 -25.99 -6.92 -22.57
CA ALA A 189 -25.40 -5.62 -22.91
C ALA A 189 -25.41 -4.66 -21.72
N GLN A 190 -26.48 -4.66 -20.90
CA GLN A 190 -26.54 -3.87 -19.68
C GLN A 190 -25.44 -4.29 -18.69
N ILE A 191 -25.31 -5.59 -18.42
CA ILE A 191 -24.25 -6.11 -17.52
C ILE A 191 -22.87 -5.71 -18.05
N SER A 192 -22.61 -5.92 -19.34
CA SER A 192 -21.33 -5.59 -19.96
C SER A 192 -21.01 -4.10 -19.87
N ALA A 193 -22.01 -3.23 -20.00
CA ALA A 193 -21.85 -1.78 -19.87
C ALA A 193 -21.55 -1.37 -18.42
N GLU A 194 -22.20 -1.99 -17.44
CA GLU A 194 -21.95 -1.74 -16.01
C GLU A 194 -20.52 -2.14 -15.62
N GLU A 195 -20.14 -3.37 -15.94
CA GLU A 195 -18.82 -3.92 -15.63
C GLU A 195 -17.70 -3.19 -16.40
N SER A 196 -17.97 -2.63 -17.58
CA SER A 196 -16.99 -1.80 -18.30
C SER A 196 -16.61 -0.52 -17.54
N LYS A 197 -17.53 0.08 -16.77
CA LYS A 197 -17.21 1.25 -15.94
C LYS A 197 -16.30 0.87 -14.77
N LEU A 198 -16.57 -0.28 -14.15
CA LEU A 198 -15.71 -0.84 -13.09
C LEU A 198 -14.32 -1.19 -13.64
N ALA A 199 -14.25 -1.78 -14.84
CA ALA A 199 -13.00 -2.08 -15.53
C ALA A 199 -12.17 -0.81 -15.80
N GLU A 200 -12.79 0.27 -16.27
CA GLU A 200 -12.10 1.54 -16.48
C GLU A 200 -11.56 2.11 -15.16
N ALA A 201 -12.37 2.10 -14.10
CA ALA A 201 -11.97 2.61 -12.80
C ALA A 201 -10.81 1.81 -12.19
N VAL A 202 -10.87 0.48 -12.22
CA VAL A 202 -9.85 -0.39 -11.63
C VAL A 202 -8.57 -0.44 -12.46
N SER A 203 -8.63 -0.15 -13.77
CA SER A 203 -7.45 -0.10 -14.65
C SER A 203 -6.40 0.94 -14.24
N LYS A 204 -6.80 1.92 -13.41
CA LYS A 204 -5.90 2.94 -12.83
C LYS A 204 -5.03 2.40 -11.71
N VAL A 205 -5.43 1.29 -11.08
CA VAL A 205 -4.65 0.62 -10.03
C VAL A 205 -3.72 -0.40 -10.70
N PRO A 206 -2.39 -0.30 -10.53
CA PRO A 206 -1.47 -1.26 -11.13
C PRO A 206 -1.80 -2.70 -10.73
N VAL A 207 -1.62 -3.62 -11.67
CA VAL A 207 -1.70 -5.05 -11.40
C VAL A 207 -0.40 -5.48 -10.74
N ASN A 208 -0.48 -6.08 -9.56
CA ASN A 208 0.66 -6.82 -9.04
C ASN A 208 0.75 -8.13 -9.83
N PRO A 209 1.91 -8.50 -10.40
CA PRO A 209 2.06 -9.81 -10.99
C PRO A 209 1.75 -10.86 -9.91
N PRO A 210 1.09 -11.98 -10.25
CA PRO A 210 0.80 -13.02 -9.28
C PRO A 210 2.13 -13.53 -8.72
N THR A 211 2.43 -13.12 -7.48
CA THR A 211 3.42 -13.81 -6.65
C THR A 211 2.73 -15.10 -6.25
N GLY A 212 3.33 -16.25 -6.64
CA GLY A 212 2.74 -17.56 -6.43
C GLY A 212 2.23 -17.71 -5.00
N GLY A 213 0.97 -18.12 -4.86
CA GLY A 213 0.33 -18.30 -3.56
C GLY A 213 1.13 -19.23 -2.66
N GLY A 214 1.52 -18.72 -1.49
CA GLY A 214 2.15 -19.47 -0.44
C GLY A 214 1.78 -18.87 0.91
N SER A 215 0.80 -19.49 1.57
CA SER A 215 0.50 -19.25 2.98
C SER A 215 1.75 -19.47 3.85
N GLY A 216 2.09 -18.45 4.64
CA GLY A 216 2.88 -18.42 5.88
C GLY A 216 4.00 -19.44 6.14
N SER A 217 5.23 -18.93 6.31
CA SER A 217 6.06 -19.10 7.52
C SER A 217 7.39 -18.39 7.38
N GLY A 218 7.96 -17.98 8.50
CA GLY A 218 9.03 -17.01 8.60
C GLY A 218 10.44 -17.51 8.30
N SER A 219 11.33 -16.51 8.31
CA SER A 219 12.78 -16.55 8.56
C SER A 219 13.66 -17.37 7.61
N GLY A 220 14.57 -16.66 6.93
CA GLY A 220 15.74 -17.27 6.33
C GLY A 220 16.55 -16.30 5.49
N SER A 221 17.57 -15.70 6.11
CA SER A 221 18.64 -14.93 5.48
C SER A 221 19.33 -15.74 4.38
N GLY A 222 19.64 -15.12 3.24
CA GLY A 222 20.36 -15.79 2.15
C GLY A 222 20.59 -14.92 0.92
N SER A 223 21.73 -14.24 0.91
CA SER A 223 22.28 -13.46 -0.21
C SER A 223 22.60 -14.36 -1.42
N GLY A 224 22.30 -13.90 -2.63
CA GLY A 224 22.68 -14.60 -3.86
C GLY A 224 22.09 -13.98 -5.12
N GLY A 225 22.84 -13.10 -5.78
CA GLY A 225 22.51 -12.56 -7.09
C GLY A 225 22.53 -13.64 -8.17
N GLY A 226 21.50 -13.65 -9.02
CA GLY A 226 21.37 -14.53 -10.16
C GLY A 226 20.11 -14.18 -10.94
N THR A 227 20.28 -13.47 -12.05
CA THR A 227 19.27 -13.22 -13.07
C THR A 227 18.81 -14.56 -13.66
N THR A 228 17.77 -15.15 -13.10
CA THR A 228 17.00 -16.23 -13.72
C THR A 228 15.54 -15.84 -13.73
N THR A 229 15.04 -15.55 -14.92
CA THR A 229 13.62 -15.40 -15.23
C THR A 229 12.85 -16.53 -14.54
N PRO A 230 11.87 -16.24 -13.66
CA PRO A 230 11.07 -17.28 -13.04
C PRO A 230 10.31 -18.06 -14.12
N PRO A 231 10.16 -19.40 -14.01
CA PRO A 231 9.30 -20.14 -14.90
C PRO A 231 7.88 -19.61 -14.70
N VAL A 232 7.26 -19.19 -15.80
CA VAL A 232 5.81 -18.95 -15.85
C VAL A 232 5.17 -20.29 -15.53
N THR A 233 4.74 -20.48 -14.28
CA THR A 233 3.91 -21.64 -13.88
C THR A 233 2.80 -21.77 -14.91
N ALA A 234 2.60 -22.97 -15.45
CA ALA A 234 1.56 -23.23 -16.43
C ALA A 234 0.20 -22.76 -15.88
N PRO A 235 -0.70 -22.22 -16.74
CA PRO A 235 -2.01 -21.80 -16.29
C PRO A 235 -2.75 -22.99 -15.64
N PRO A 236 -3.66 -22.75 -14.69
CA PRO A 236 -4.52 -23.80 -14.19
C PRO A 236 -5.42 -24.28 -15.34
N ILE A 237 -4.93 -25.25 -16.10
CA ILE A 237 -5.73 -26.12 -16.94
C ILE A 237 -6.72 -26.77 -15.99
N THR A 238 -7.92 -26.19 -15.90
CA THR A 238 -9.01 -26.80 -15.15
C THR A 238 -9.41 -28.01 -15.99
N PRO A 239 -9.15 -29.25 -15.56
CA PRO A 239 -9.54 -30.42 -16.32
C PRO A 239 -11.05 -30.37 -16.54
N THR A 240 -11.50 -30.64 -17.76
CA THR A 240 -12.93 -30.71 -18.07
C THR A 240 -13.56 -31.71 -17.08
N PRO A 241 -14.52 -31.28 -16.25
CA PRO A 241 -15.13 -32.16 -15.28
C PRO A 241 -15.85 -33.31 -16.00
N GLY A 242 -16.01 -34.46 -15.35
CA GLY A 242 -16.97 -35.44 -15.83
C GLY A 242 -18.35 -34.78 -15.90
N LEU A 243 -19.06 -34.89 -17.02
CA LEU A 243 -20.35 -34.21 -17.23
C LEU A 243 -21.52 -35.20 -17.19
N VAL A 244 -22.67 -34.72 -16.73
CA VAL A 244 -23.96 -35.43 -16.76
C VAL A 244 -25.08 -34.45 -17.07
N THR A 245 -26.08 -34.89 -17.83
CA THR A 245 -27.28 -34.09 -18.10
C THR A 245 -28.44 -34.57 -17.22
N VAL A 246 -29.04 -33.64 -16.48
CA VAL A 246 -30.17 -33.89 -15.58
C VAL A 246 -31.26 -32.87 -15.86
N GLY A 247 -32.45 -33.32 -16.25
CA GLY A 247 -33.56 -32.42 -16.58
C GLY A 247 -33.26 -31.44 -17.72
N GLY A 248 -32.39 -31.83 -18.66
CA GLY A 248 -31.95 -30.97 -19.77
C GLY A 248 -30.77 -30.05 -19.43
N ILE A 249 -30.31 -30.02 -18.18
CA ILE A 249 -29.20 -29.18 -17.73
C ILE A 249 -27.94 -30.03 -17.60
N THR A 250 -26.90 -29.70 -18.37
CA THR A 250 -25.60 -30.37 -18.28
C THR A 250 -24.77 -29.79 -17.14
N VAL A 251 -24.28 -30.60 -16.22
CA VAL A 251 -23.49 -30.19 -15.05
C VAL A 251 -22.36 -31.17 -14.79
N ALA A 252 -21.47 -30.86 -13.85
CA ALA A 252 -20.48 -31.81 -13.35
C ALA A 252 -21.16 -33.01 -12.69
N THR A 253 -20.60 -34.20 -12.88
CA THR A 253 -21.09 -35.46 -12.29
C THR A 253 -21.19 -35.39 -10.77
N SER A 254 -20.30 -34.62 -10.12
CA SER A 254 -20.31 -34.39 -8.67
C SER A 254 -21.60 -33.75 -8.17
N ILE A 255 -22.26 -32.92 -8.97
CA ILE A 255 -23.50 -32.23 -8.57
C ILE A 255 -24.77 -32.79 -9.23
N GLY A 256 -24.65 -33.79 -10.11
CA GLY A 256 -25.79 -34.34 -10.85
C GLY A 256 -26.89 -34.92 -9.96
N ASN A 257 -26.53 -35.60 -8.87
CA ASN A 257 -27.52 -36.13 -7.93
C ASN A 257 -28.22 -35.02 -7.13
N GLN A 258 -27.47 -33.99 -6.70
CA GLN A 258 -28.01 -32.82 -6.01
C GLN A 258 -29.03 -32.10 -6.90
N LEU A 259 -28.66 -31.84 -8.16
CA LEU A 259 -29.56 -31.24 -9.14
C LEU A 259 -30.81 -32.08 -9.37
N ARG A 260 -30.67 -33.40 -9.52
CA ARG A 260 -31.83 -34.29 -9.71
C ARG A 260 -32.84 -34.18 -8.57
N GLN A 261 -32.35 -34.15 -7.32
CA GLN A 261 -33.20 -34.02 -6.14
C GLN A 261 -33.87 -32.63 -6.07
N LEU A 262 -33.12 -31.57 -6.39
CA LEU A 262 -33.65 -30.21 -6.44
C LEU A 262 -34.78 -30.09 -7.48
N LEU A 263 -34.57 -30.57 -8.71
CA LEU A 263 -35.58 -30.51 -9.77
C LEU A 263 -36.83 -31.32 -9.41
N ALA A 264 -36.67 -32.50 -8.80
CA ALA A 264 -37.79 -33.31 -8.33
C ALA A 264 -38.60 -32.61 -7.24
N ALA A 265 -37.92 -32.01 -6.26
CA ALA A 265 -38.57 -31.26 -5.19
C ALA A 265 -39.29 -30.01 -5.69
N ALA A 266 -38.71 -29.29 -6.65
CA ALA A 266 -39.33 -28.13 -7.28
C ALA A 266 -40.60 -28.51 -8.04
N SER A 267 -40.52 -29.56 -8.86
CA SER A 267 -41.66 -30.07 -9.62
C SER A 267 -42.79 -30.54 -8.71
N ALA A 268 -42.48 -31.22 -7.59
CA ALA A 268 -43.46 -31.61 -6.58
C ALA A 268 -44.15 -30.40 -5.91
N ALA A 269 -43.49 -29.24 -5.86
CA ALA A 269 -44.04 -27.97 -5.39
C ALA A 269 -44.73 -27.16 -6.49
N GLY A 270 -44.88 -27.71 -7.70
CA GLY A 270 -45.51 -27.02 -8.85
C GLY A 270 -44.60 -26.00 -9.55
N ILE A 271 -43.30 -25.99 -9.25
CA ILE A 271 -42.30 -25.12 -9.88
C ILE A 271 -41.50 -25.95 -10.89
N ASN A 272 -41.72 -25.71 -12.19
CA ASN A 272 -40.97 -26.39 -13.23
C ASN A 272 -39.67 -25.62 -13.50
N LEU A 273 -38.58 -26.11 -12.93
CA LEU A 273 -37.25 -25.55 -13.14
C LEU A 273 -36.62 -26.13 -14.42
N GLY A 274 -36.06 -25.24 -15.22
CA GLY A 274 -35.14 -25.55 -16.31
C GLY A 274 -33.91 -24.66 -16.19
N GLY A 275 -33.03 -24.65 -17.19
CA GLY A 275 -31.89 -23.75 -17.16
C GLY A 275 -30.68 -24.27 -17.92
N TYR A 276 -29.54 -23.68 -17.59
CA TYR A 276 -28.27 -23.94 -18.26
C TYR A 276 -27.17 -24.17 -17.23
N GLY A 277 -26.29 -25.13 -17.50
CA GLY A 277 -25.16 -25.45 -16.61
C GLY A 277 -23.82 -25.26 -17.31
N TYR A 278 -23.08 -26.34 -17.51
CA TYR A 278 -21.71 -26.35 -18.04
C TYR A 278 -21.51 -25.49 -19.29
N ARG A 279 -20.45 -24.67 -19.26
CA ARG A 279 -19.97 -23.83 -20.36
C ARG A 279 -18.56 -24.26 -20.77
N ASP A 280 -18.33 -24.43 -22.07
CA ASP A 280 -17.00 -24.77 -22.58
C ASP A 280 -16.05 -23.57 -22.48
N ILE A 281 -14.97 -23.76 -21.73
CA ILE A 281 -13.87 -22.80 -21.54
C ILE A 281 -13.23 -22.35 -22.85
N ASN A 282 -13.29 -23.16 -23.92
CA ASN A 282 -12.73 -22.81 -25.23
C ASN A 282 -13.37 -21.56 -25.84
N ALA A 283 -14.66 -21.32 -25.57
CA ALA A 283 -15.32 -20.10 -26.03
C ALA A 283 -14.69 -18.85 -25.38
N GLN A 284 -14.38 -18.92 -24.08
CA GLN A 284 -13.72 -17.84 -23.35
C GLN A 284 -12.29 -17.59 -23.87
N ILE A 285 -11.56 -18.66 -24.14
CA ILE A 285 -10.21 -18.60 -24.71
C ILE A 285 -10.23 -17.91 -26.09
N GLN A 286 -11.18 -18.27 -26.96
CA GLN A 286 -11.32 -17.64 -28.27
C GLN A 286 -11.63 -16.15 -28.16
N LEU A 287 -12.52 -15.77 -27.23
CA LEU A 287 -12.87 -14.37 -27.02
C LEU A 287 -11.68 -13.55 -26.51
N ARG A 288 -10.85 -14.12 -25.62
CA ARG A 288 -9.62 -13.44 -25.19
C ARG A 288 -8.59 -13.30 -26.30
N ARG A 289 -8.46 -14.29 -27.19
CA ARG A 289 -7.62 -14.15 -28.39
C ARG A 289 -8.04 -12.95 -29.25
N GLN A 290 -9.34 -12.66 -29.31
CA GLN A 290 -9.90 -11.53 -30.05
C GLN A 290 -9.67 -10.20 -29.31
N ASN A 291 -9.93 -10.14 -28.00
CA ASN A 291 -10.04 -8.88 -27.26
C ASN A 291 -8.76 -8.50 -26.48
N CYS A 292 -7.85 -9.44 -26.26
CA CYS A 292 -6.69 -9.28 -25.37
C CYS A 292 -5.35 -9.56 -26.08
N GLY A 293 -5.39 -10.35 -27.16
CA GLY A 293 -4.21 -10.84 -27.87
C GLY A 293 -3.99 -12.35 -27.70
N THR A 294 -2.97 -12.88 -28.37
CA THR A 294 -2.79 -14.33 -28.54
C THR A 294 -1.68 -14.95 -27.69
N SER A 295 -0.96 -14.16 -26.89
CA SER A 295 0.05 -14.69 -25.97
C SER A 295 -0.60 -15.45 -24.81
N ASP A 296 0.14 -16.38 -24.20
CA ASP A 296 -0.33 -17.08 -23.00
C ASP A 296 -0.67 -16.10 -21.88
N TYR A 297 0.10 -15.01 -21.75
CA TYR A 297 -0.22 -13.91 -20.85
C TYR A 297 -1.58 -13.27 -21.14
N ALA A 298 -1.86 -12.91 -22.39
CA ALA A 298 -3.11 -12.27 -22.78
C ALA A 298 -4.34 -13.18 -22.54
N ILE A 299 -4.15 -14.50 -22.70
CA ILE A 299 -5.22 -15.49 -22.56
C ILE A 299 -5.47 -15.85 -21.09
N TRP A 300 -4.42 -16.07 -20.29
CA TRP A 300 -4.57 -16.70 -18.97
C TRP A 300 -4.36 -15.75 -17.79
N TYR A 301 -3.57 -14.69 -17.96
CA TYR A 301 -3.07 -13.90 -16.83
C TYR A 301 -3.50 -12.45 -16.86
N MET A 302 -3.62 -11.86 -18.05
CA MET A 302 -4.03 -10.48 -18.23
C MET A 302 -5.38 -10.25 -17.53
N PRO A 303 -5.50 -9.25 -16.65
CA PRO A 303 -6.78 -8.89 -16.05
C PRO A 303 -7.85 -8.56 -17.09
N ALA A 304 -9.13 -8.69 -16.74
CA ALA A 304 -10.23 -8.38 -17.66
C ALA A 304 -10.19 -6.92 -18.15
N ASP A 305 -9.83 -5.99 -17.27
CA ASP A 305 -9.63 -4.56 -17.53
C ASP A 305 -8.42 -4.24 -18.43
N GLY A 306 -7.57 -5.23 -18.73
CA GLY A 306 -6.50 -5.13 -19.74
C GLY A 306 -6.96 -5.37 -21.18
N CYS A 307 -8.15 -5.94 -21.40
CA CYS A 307 -8.68 -6.23 -22.73
C CYS A 307 -9.56 -5.11 -23.27
N ARG A 308 -9.79 -5.11 -24.59
CA ARG A 308 -10.69 -4.18 -25.26
C ARG A 308 -11.63 -4.96 -26.21
N PRO A 309 -12.94 -5.04 -25.93
CA PRO A 309 -13.60 -4.66 -24.66
C PRO A 309 -13.12 -5.53 -23.47
N PRO A 310 -13.39 -5.13 -22.21
CA PRO A 310 -13.09 -5.96 -21.05
C PRO A 310 -13.65 -7.37 -21.21
N THR A 311 -12.83 -8.37 -20.90
CA THR A 311 -13.16 -9.78 -21.17
C THR A 311 -12.70 -10.63 -20.01
N ALA A 312 -13.55 -11.50 -19.46
CA ALA A 312 -13.21 -12.37 -18.34
C ALA A 312 -12.06 -13.34 -18.65
N ARG A 313 -11.26 -13.69 -17.64
CA ARG A 313 -10.24 -14.75 -17.71
C ARG A 313 -10.90 -16.14 -17.72
N PRO A 314 -10.38 -17.11 -18.50
CA PRO A 314 -10.90 -18.48 -18.48
C PRO A 314 -10.63 -19.17 -17.14
N GLY A 315 -11.57 -19.99 -16.68
CA GLY A 315 -11.46 -20.82 -15.47
C GLY A 315 -11.96 -20.16 -14.17
N TYR A 316 -12.44 -18.91 -14.24
CA TYR A 316 -12.95 -18.16 -13.10
C TYR A 316 -14.47 -18.29 -12.94
N SER A 317 -15.20 -18.79 -13.93
CA SER A 317 -16.65 -19.03 -13.82
C SER A 317 -16.94 -20.45 -13.31
N MET A 318 -17.90 -20.57 -12.39
CA MET A 318 -18.36 -21.88 -11.91
C MET A 318 -19.07 -22.72 -12.98
N HIS A 319 -19.55 -22.12 -14.07
CA HIS A 319 -20.09 -22.89 -15.19
C HIS A 319 -19.01 -23.58 -16.01
N GLU A 320 -17.80 -23.02 -16.09
CA GLU A 320 -16.66 -23.68 -16.75
C GLU A 320 -16.22 -24.94 -15.97
N ARG A 321 -16.59 -25.00 -14.69
CA ARG A 321 -16.40 -26.16 -13.80
C ARG A 321 -17.61 -27.08 -13.76
N GLY A 322 -18.71 -26.73 -14.43
CA GLY A 322 -19.99 -27.45 -14.36
C GLY A 322 -20.64 -27.43 -12.98
N LEU A 323 -20.29 -26.46 -12.12
CA LEU A 323 -20.71 -26.37 -10.72
C LEU A 323 -21.72 -25.24 -10.45
N ALA A 324 -22.21 -24.60 -11.52
CA ALA A 324 -23.21 -23.55 -11.48
C ALA A 324 -24.32 -23.80 -12.50
N ILE A 325 -25.48 -23.20 -12.22
CA ILE A 325 -26.71 -23.34 -12.98
C ILE A 325 -27.43 -22.00 -13.01
N ASP A 326 -27.76 -21.54 -14.22
CA ASP A 326 -28.67 -20.43 -14.44
C ASP A 326 -30.08 -20.97 -14.59
N PHE A 327 -30.89 -20.85 -13.53
CA PHE A 327 -32.23 -21.41 -13.51
C PHE A 327 -33.23 -20.52 -14.25
N GLN A 328 -34.13 -21.21 -14.94
CA GLN A 328 -35.39 -20.71 -15.44
C GLN A 328 -36.53 -21.36 -14.65
N ALA A 329 -37.64 -20.66 -14.52
CA ALA A 329 -38.84 -21.18 -13.87
C ALA A 329 -40.05 -21.02 -14.79
N ASN A 330 -40.77 -22.12 -15.01
CA ASN A 330 -41.98 -22.17 -15.84
C ASN A 330 -41.77 -21.59 -17.25
N GLY A 331 -40.60 -21.87 -17.85
CA GLY A 331 -40.23 -21.41 -19.19
C GLY A 331 -39.79 -19.95 -19.28
N SER A 332 -39.67 -19.24 -18.16
CA SER A 332 -39.20 -17.84 -18.11
C SER A 332 -37.91 -17.71 -17.30
N PHE A 333 -37.04 -16.79 -17.72
CA PHE A 333 -35.80 -16.49 -17.02
C PHE A 333 -36.09 -15.84 -15.66
N ILE A 334 -35.28 -16.17 -14.64
CA ILE A 334 -35.44 -15.65 -13.29
C ILE A 334 -34.71 -14.29 -13.18
N ASN A 335 -35.26 -13.25 -13.79
CA ASN A 335 -34.66 -11.91 -13.80
C ASN A 335 -34.97 -11.05 -12.56
N SER A 336 -35.81 -11.54 -11.64
CA SER A 336 -36.25 -10.82 -10.45
C SER A 336 -36.45 -11.75 -9.27
N ARG A 337 -36.21 -11.22 -8.07
CA ARG A 337 -36.46 -11.91 -6.79
C ARG A 337 -37.94 -12.12 -6.48
N SER A 338 -38.84 -11.41 -7.17
CA SER A 338 -40.27 -11.64 -7.08
C SER A 338 -40.75 -12.84 -7.92
N ASN A 339 -39.87 -13.43 -8.75
CA ASN A 339 -40.21 -14.61 -9.53
C ASN A 339 -40.52 -15.79 -8.58
N PRO A 340 -41.65 -16.50 -8.75
CA PRO A 340 -42.00 -17.65 -7.91
C PRO A 340 -40.91 -18.73 -7.85
N GLY A 341 -40.18 -18.94 -8.95
CA GLY A 341 -39.02 -19.82 -9.00
C GLY A 341 -37.87 -19.35 -8.12
N PHE A 342 -37.56 -18.04 -8.12
CA PHE A 342 -36.57 -17.47 -7.20
C PHE A 342 -36.99 -17.70 -5.75
N ILE A 343 -38.23 -17.37 -5.41
CA ILE A 343 -38.73 -17.48 -4.04
C ILE A 343 -38.62 -18.93 -3.55
N TRP A 344 -38.97 -19.90 -4.41
CA TRP A 344 -38.83 -21.31 -4.07
C TRP A 344 -37.36 -21.72 -3.91
N LEU A 345 -36.48 -21.33 -4.83
CA LEU A 345 -35.05 -21.62 -4.77
C LEU A 345 -34.41 -21.01 -3.52
N ALA A 346 -34.70 -19.74 -3.21
CA ALA A 346 -34.22 -19.06 -2.00
C ALA A 346 -34.61 -19.78 -0.71
N ALA A 347 -35.79 -20.39 -0.66
CA ALA A 347 -36.24 -21.15 0.49
C ALA A 347 -35.68 -22.59 0.55
N ASN A 348 -35.23 -23.18 -0.57
CA ASN A 348 -35.00 -24.63 -0.65
C ASN A 348 -33.64 -25.07 -1.21
N ALA A 349 -33.02 -24.28 -2.09
CA ALA A 349 -31.84 -24.69 -2.85
C ALA A 349 -30.64 -25.06 -1.96
N GLY A 350 -30.49 -24.37 -0.82
CA GLY A 350 -29.45 -24.67 0.17
C GLY A 350 -29.51 -26.10 0.73
N ARG A 351 -30.69 -26.72 0.78
CA ARG A 351 -30.87 -28.13 1.18
C ARG A 351 -30.21 -29.11 0.21
N PHE A 352 -29.96 -28.67 -1.02
CA PHE A 352 -29.34 -29.44 -2.09
C PHE A 352 -27.91 -28.98 -2.39
N GLY A 353 -27.35 -28.05 -1.61
CA GLY A 353 -25.98 -27.56 -1.77
C GLY A 353 -25.82 -26.47 -2.82
N PHE A 354 -26.89 -25.77 -3.19
CA PHE A 354 -26.83 -24.61 -4.09
C PHE A 354 -27.06 -23.30 -3.33
N ILE A 355 -26.23 -22.30 -3.64
CA ILE A 355 -26.20 -20.98 -3.05
C ILE A 355 -26.39 -19.98 -4.19
N ASN A 356 -27.24 -18.96 -3.97
CA ASN A 356 -27.45 -17.90 -4.95
C ASN A 356 -26.31 -16.90 -4.92
N LEU A 357 -25.87 -16.46 -6.10
CA LEU A 357 -25.10 -15.23 -6.24
C LEU A 357 -26.04 -14.03 -6.03
N PRO A 358 -25.85 -13.18 -5.00
CA PRO A 358 -26.82 -12.13 -4.69
C PRO A 358 -27.02 -11.11 -5.81
N SER A 359 -26.04 -10.84 -6.65
CA SER A 359 -26.23 -9.91 -7.77
C SER A 359 -27.09 -10.50 -8.90
N GLU A 360 -27.31 -11.82 -8.92
CA GLU A 360 -27.92 -12.55 -10.03
C GLU A 360 -29.00 -13.54 -9.55
N PRO A 361 -30.29 -13.15 -9.55
CA PRO A 361 -31.37 -14.02 -9.07
C PRO A 361 -31.49 -15.39 -9.79
N TRP A 362 -31.04 -15.47 -11.04
CA TRP A 362 -31.06 -16.71 -11.82
C TRP A 362 -29.88 -17.64 -11.52
N HIS A 363 -28.78 -17.14 -10.95
CA HIS A 363 -27.52 -17.87 -10.86
C HIS A 363 -27.36 -18.60 -9.51
N TRP A 364 -27.11 -19.90 -9.58
CA TRP A 364 -26.98 -20.76 -8.41
C TRP A 364 -25.80 -21.71 -8.58
N SER A 365 -24.88 -21.70 -7.63
CA SER A 365 -23.68 -22.54 -7.66
C SER A 365 -23.42 -23.19 -6.30
N VAL A 366 -22.43 -24.07 -6.23
CA VAL A 366 -22.04 -24.67 -4.94
C VAL A 366 -21.32 -23.70 -3.99
N SER A 367 -20.91 -22.52 -4.48
CA SER A 367 -20.21 -21.49 -3.69
C SER A 367 -20.96 -20.16 -3.61
N GLY A 368 -21.99 -19.92 -4.42
CA GLY A 368 -22.65 -18.62 -4.53
C GLY A 368 -21.81 -17.59 -5.30
N SER A 369 -20.92 -18.09 -6.16
CA SER A 369 -20.01 -17.35 -7.05
C SER A 369 -19.83 -18.11 -8.37
#